data_AF-A0A349HP05-F1
#
_entry.id   AF-A0A349HP05-F1
#
_cell.length_a   1.000
_cell.length_b   1.000
_cell.length_c   1.000
_cell.angle_alpha   90.00
_cell.angle_beta   90.00
_cell.angle_gamma   90.00
#
_symmetry.space_group_name_H-M   'P 1'
#
loop_
_entity.id
_entity.type
_entity.pdbx_description
1 polymer ?
#
loop_
_entity_poly.entity_id
_entity_poly.type
_entity_poly.pdbx_seq_one_letter_code
_entity_poly.pdbx_strand_id
1 'polypeptide(L)' 'MIKEIIVVEGKADVSAVKRAVDAQVISTNGLGINDKIINVIKKASKNKGIIILTDPDYPGKKIRNIL' A
#
# COMPACT_ATOMS: atom_id res chain seq x y z
N MET A 1 0.90 17.54 -1.06
CA MET A 1 1.37 16.37 -1.82
C MET A 1 2.25 15.52 -0.93
N ILE A 2 1.81 14.30 -0.61
CA ILE A 2 2.61 13.32 0.14
C ILE A 2 3.65 12.74 -0.81
N LYS A 3 4.91 12.69 -0.40
CA LYS A 3 6.02 12.23 -1.26
C LYS A 3 6.13 10.71 -1.27
N GLU A 4 5.71 10.10 -0.17
CA GLU A 4 5.66 8.68 0.08
C GLU A 4 4.57 8.00 -0.76
N ILE A 5 4.77 6.71 -1.02
CA ILE A 5 3.79 5.86 -1.68
C ILE A 5 2.94 5.20 -0.60
N ILE A 6 1.62 5.34 -0.69
CA ILE A 6 0.67 4.73 0.24
C ILE A 6 0.27 3.35 -0.29
N VAL A 7 0.48 2.31 0.52
CA VAL A 7 0.08 0.93 0.22
C VAL A 7 -1.20 0.61 0.98
N VAL A 8 -2.24 0.19 0.27
CA VAL A 8 -3.57 -0.13 0.80
C VAL A 8 -4.02 -1.54 0.41
N GLU A 9 -5.06 -2.06 1.05
CA GLU A 9 -5.52 -3.43 0.80
C GLU A 9 -6.35 -3.55 -0.48
N GLY A 10 -7.34 -2.67 -0.64
CA GLY A 10 -8.36 -2.77 -1.68
C GLY A 10 -8.46 -1.56 -2.61
N LYS A 11 -9.30 -1.71 -3.65
CA LYS A 11 -9.60 -0.63 -4.60
C LYS A 11 -10.40 0.51 -3.97
N ALA A 12 -11.29 0.19 -3.02
CA ALA A 12 -12.06 1.20 -2.29
C ALA A 12 -11.14 2.14 -1.51
N ASP A 13 -10.09 1.60 -0.89
CA ASP A 13 -9.09 2.38 -0.15
C ASP A 13 -8.30 3.31 -1.06
N VAL A 14 -7.97 2.87 -2.28
CA VAL A 14 -7.32 3.73 -3.29
C VAL A 14 -8.18 4.97 -3.56
N SER A 15 -9.48 4.78 -3.76
CA SER A 15 -10.42 5.88 -3.98
C SER A 15 -10.57 6.76 -2.73
N ALA A 16 -10.57 6.19 -1.52
CA ALA A 16 -10.64 6.95 -0.29
C ALA A 16 -9.39 7.83 -0.08
N VAL A 17 -8.19 7.26 -0.24
CA VAL A 17 -6.92 7.98 -0.09
C VAL A 17 -6.81 9.10 -1.12
N LYS A 18 -7.10 8.83 -2.40
CA LYS A 18 -7.05 9.86 -3.45
C LYS A 18 -8.05 11.01 -3.26
N ARG A 19 -9.16 10.78 -2.54
CA ARG A 19 -10.10 11.84 -2.16
C ARG A 19 -9.58 12.69 -0.99
N ALA A 20 -8.79 12.09 -0.10
CA ALA A 20 -8.29 12.77 1.10
C ALA A 20 -6.97 13.51 0.86
N VAL A 21 -6.07 12.93 0.08
CA VAL A 21 -4.70 13.43 -0.09
C VAL A 21 -4.20 13.20 -1.51
N ASP A 22 -3.38 14.13 -1.99
CA ASP A 22 -2.61 13.95 -3.21
C ASP A 22 -1.37 13.09 -2.92
N ALA A 23 -1.44 11.82 -3.29
CA ALA A 23 -0.42 10.80 -3.08
C ALA A 23 -0.47 9.72 -4.16
N GLN A 24 0.68 9.08 -4.40
CA GLN A 24 0.72 7.85 -5.19
C GLN A 24 0.23 6.69 -4.31
N VAL A 25 -0.71 5.89 -4.83
CA VAL A 25 -1.34 4.78 -4.07
C VAL A 25 -1.20 3.47 -4.82
N ILE A 26 -0.84 2.40 -4.11
CA ILE A 26 -0.73 1.03 -4.61
C ILE A 26 -1.65 0.14 -3.76
N SER A 27 -2.49 -0.68 -4.40
CA SER A 27 -3.32 -1.67 -3.71
C SER A 27 -2.73 -3.08 -3.78
N THR A 28 -2.82 -3.86 -2.70
CA THR A 28 -2.38 -5.27 -2.67
C THR A 28 -3.42 -6.25 -3.19
N ASN A 29 -4.64 -5.80 -3.50
CA ASN A 29 -5.79 -6.62 -3.88
C ASN A 29 -6.11 -7.69 -2.81
N GLY A 30 -6.18 -7.28 -1.54
CA GLY A 30 -6.38 -8.19 -0.41
C GLY A 30 -5.11 -8.97 -0.07
N LEU A 31 -5.26 -10.29 0.15
CA LEU A 31 -4.16 -11.23 0.38
C LEU A 31 -3.34 -11.58 -0.88
N GLY A 32 -3.68 -11.02 -2.05
CA GLY A 32 -3.02 -11.23 -3.34
C GLY A 32 -1.61 -10.65 -3.47
N ILE A 33 -0.90 -10.48 -2.36
CA ILE A 33 0.52 -10.12 -2.35
C ILE A 33 1.31 -11.23 -3.04
N ASN A 34 1.91 -10.87 -4.15
CA ASN A 34 2.85 -11.72 -4.89
C ASN A 34 4.19 -11.00 -5.04
N ASP A 35 5.22 -11.74 -5.46
CA ASP A 35 6.58 -11.22 -5.60
C ASP A 35 6.66 -10.01 -6.53
N LYS A 36 5.76 -9.90 -7.51
CA LYS A 36 5.71 -8.74 -8.40
C LYS A 36 5.33 -7.47 -7.63
N ILE A 37 4.28 -7.53 -6.80
CA ILE A 37 3.84 -6.40 -5.96
C ILE A 37 4.92 -6.07 -4.93
N ILE A 38 5.48 -7.08 -4.25
CA ILE A 38 6.56 -6.88 -3.26
C ILE A 38 7.75 -6.18 -3.91
N ASN A 39 8.17 -6.63 -5.10
CA ASN A 39 9.29 -6.02 -5.82
C ASN A 39 9.01 -4.58 -6.24
N VAL A 40 7.77 -4.26 -6.62
CA VAL A 40 7.37 -2.88 -6.91
C VAL A 40 7.47 -2.03 -5.63
N ILE A 41 6.95 -2.51 -4.50
CA ILE A 41 6.99 -1.81 -3.21
C ILE A 41 8.44 -1.63 -2.73
N LYS A 42 9.30 -2.65 -2.85
CA LYS A 42 10.73 -2.55 -2.50
C LYS A 42 11.52 -1.59 -3.39
N LYS A 43 11.19 -1.51 -4.69
CA LYS A 43 11.80 -0.52 -5.59
C LYS A 43 11.31 0.89 -5.28
N ALA A 44 10.02 1.02 -5.00
CA ALA A 44 9.41 2.25 -4.55
C ALA A 44 10.09 2.76 -3.27
N SER A 45 10.19 1.92 -2.23
CA SER A 45 10.74 2.28 -0.91
C SER A 45 12.17 2.81 -0.95
N LYS A 46 13.00 2.35 -1.92
CA LYS A 46 14.36 2.85 -2.12
C LYS A 46 14.42 4.28 -2.67
N ASN A 47 13.45 4.66 -3.48
CA ASN A 47 13.41 5.96 -4.15
C ASN A 47 12.51 6.98 -3.44
N LYS A 48 11.43 6.48 -2.81
CA LYS A 48 10.38 7.24 -2.12
C LYS A 48 9.95 6.41 -0.91
N GLY A 49 9.84 7.00 0.28
CA GLY A 49 9.35 6.28 1.46
C GLY A 49 7.98 5.62 1.20
N ILE A 50 7.64 4.62 2.01
CA ILE A 50 6.36 3.90 1.91
C ILE A 50 5.58 4.03 3.21
N ILE A 51 4.27 4.21 3.09
CA ILE A 51 3.33 4.22 4.22
C ILE A 51 2.34 3.06 4.01
N ILE A 52 2.30 2.12 4.95
CA ILE A 52 1.33 1.01 4.90
C ILE A 52 0.08 1.44 5.66
N LEU A 53 -1.03 1.55 4.93
CA LEU A 53 -2.34 1.94 5.45
C LEU A 53 -3.32 0.78 5.23
N THR A 54 -3.38 -0.12 6.21
CA THR A 54 -4.25 -1.29 6.21
C THR A 54 -5.09 -1.36 7.48
N ASP A 55 -6.23 -2.03 7.39
CA ASP A 55 -7.15 -2.19 8.51
C ASP A 55 -6.49 -2.93 9.70
N PRO A 56 -6.98 -2.71 10.93
CA PRO A 56 -6.46 -3.36 12.14
C PRO A 56 -6.90 -4.82 12.27
N ASP A 57 -7.14 -5.53 11.17
CA ASP A 57 -7.67 -6.88 11.11
C ASP A 57 -6.60 -7.92 10.73
N TYR A 58 -7.02 -9.19 10.53
CA TYR A 58 -6.11 -10.28 10.20
C TYR A 58 -5.43 -10.09 8.82
N PRO A 59 -6.17 -9.82 7.71
CA PRO A 59 -5.57 -9.48 6.43
C PRO A 59 -4.58 -8.32 6.50
N GLY A 60 -4.96 -7.20 7.13
CA GLY A 60 -4.11 -6.02 7.24
C GLY A 60 -2.84 -6.29 8.06
N LYS A 61 -2.92 -7.08 9.14
CA LYS A 61 -1.75 -7.55 9.89
C LYS A 61 -0.84 -8.45 9.04
N LYS A 62 -1.41 -9.35 8.24
CA LYS A 62 -0.62 -10.25 7.39
C LYS A 62 0.14 -9.47 6.32
N ILE A 63 -0.49 -8.46 5.70
CA ILE A 63 0.17 -7.55 4.75
C ILE A 63 1.35 -6.82 5.41
N ARG A 64 1.14 -6.24 6.60
CA ARG A 64 2.19 -5.54 7.37
C ARG A 64 3.39 -6.43 7.72
N ASN A 65 3.18 -7.73 7.92
CA ASN A 65 4.26 -8.66 8.26
C ASN A 65 5.05 -9.14 7.03
N ILE A 66 4.50 -9.02 5.81
CA ILE A 66 5.16 -9.47 4.58
C ILE A 66 6.04 -8.38 3.97
N LEU A 67 5.65 -7.10 4.13
CA LEU A 67 6.30 -5.93 3.53
C LEU A 67 7.36 -5.33 4.46
#